data_AF-A0A2Z6RQQ7-F1
#
_entry.id   AF-A0A2Z6RQQ7-F1
#
_cell.length_a   1.000
_cell.length_b   1.000
_cell.length_c   1.000
_cell.angle_alpha   90.00
_cell.angle_beta   90.00
_cell.angle_gamma   90.00
#
_symmetry.space_group_name_H-M   'P 1'
#
loop_
_entity.id
_entity.type
_entity.pdbx_description
1 polymer ?
#
loop_
_entity_poly.entity_id
_entity_poly.type
_entity_poly.pdbx_seq_one_letter_code
_entity_poly.pdbx_strand_id
1 'polypeptide(L)'
;MSIPTHEEIYRLQQLSRVKNTDKCTSKWLRVVDRFNKEANMTKKINQYDTCNELEDFLCKFITWLKKLNGEEYKAESIYNCYASLARYLKEESVIKPCKI
;
A
#
# COMPACT_ATOMS: atom_id res chain seq x y z
N MET A 1 13.06 35.87 6.91
CA MET A 1 12.43 34.73 6.22
C MET A 1 10.93 34.88 6.36
N SER A 2 10.18 34.89 5.26
CA SER A 2 8.71 34.91 5.29
C SER A 2 8.16 33.50 5.46
N ILE A 3 7.03 33.37 6.15
CA ILE A 3 6.32 32.09 6.27
C ILE A 3 5.73 31.75 4.89
N PRO A 4 5.89 30.51 4.40
CA PRO A 4 5.35 30.10 3.11
C PRO A 4 3.82 30.12 3.09
N THR A 5 3.26 30.49 1.94
CA THR A 5 1.81 30.52 1.69
C THR A 5 1.22 29.12 1.52
N HIS A 6 -0.10 29.00 1.67
CA HIS A 6 -0.81 27.73 1.44
C HIS A 6 -0.60 27.20 0.01
N GLU A 7 -0.53 28.07 -0.99
CA GLU A 7 -0.29 27.67 -2.38
C GLU A 7 1.12 27.11 -2.59
N GLU A 8 2.14 27.71 -1.97
CA GLU A 8 3.52 27.21 -2.04
C GLU A 8 3.65 25.85 -1.36
N ILE A 9 3.02 25.69 -0.19
CA ILE A 9 2.97 24.40 0.53
C ILE A 9 2.29 23.34 -0.34
N TYR A 10 1.12 23.65 -0.90
CA TYR A 10 0.38 22.72 -1.74
C TYR A 10 1.15 22.34 -3.01
N ARG A 11 1.77 23.32 -3.68
CA ARG A 11 2.60 23.07 -4.87
C ARG A 11 3.76 22.13 -4.56
N LEU A 12 4.46 22.35 -3.45
CA LEU A 12 5.57 21.48 -3.03
C LEU A 12 5.09 20.06 -2.69
N GLN A 13 3.93 19.93 -2.04
CA GLN A 13 3.30 18.62 -1.80
C GLN A 13 3.01 17.90 -3.12
N GLN A 14 2.43 18.58 -4.12
CA GLN A 14 2.17 17.98 -5.43
C GLN A 14 3.45 17.61 -6.18
N LEU A 15 4.49 18.44 -6.12
CA LEU A 15 5.80 18.15 -6.72
C LEU A 15 6.51 16.97 -6.05
N SER A 16 6.29 16.78 -4.74
CA SER A 16 6.84 15.64 -4.01
C SER A 16 6.19 14.31 -4.40
N ARG A 17 5.00 14.33 -5.00
CA ARG A 17 4.27 13.14 -5.40
C ARG A 17 4.82 12.57 -6.71
N VAL A 18 5.67 11.57 -6.58
CA VAL A 18 6.28 10.89 -7.72
C VAL A 18 5.25 9.97 -8.39
N LYS A 19 4.85 10.27 -9.63
CA LYS A 19 3.86 9.46 -10.40
C LYS A 19 4.21 7.97 -10.49
N ASN A 20 5.50 7.63 -10.51
CA ASN A 20 5.95 6.24 -10.54
C ASN A 20 5.58 5.49 -9.25
N THR A 21 5.55 6.20 -8.13
CA THR A 21 5.16 5.71 -6.81
C THR A 21 3.66 5.35 -6.79
N ASP A 22 2.81 6.20 -7.36
CA ASP A 22 1.38 5.91 -7.51
C ASP A 22 1.16 4.70 -8.41
N LYS A 23 1.85 4.63 -9.56
CA LYS A 23 1.76 3.48 -10.48
C LYS A 23 2.19 2.17 -9.81
N CYS A 24 3.26 2.20 -9.02
CA CYS A 24 3.73 1.02 -8.28
C CYS A 24 2.67 0.59 -7.23
N THR A 25 2.09 1.55 -6.52
CA THR A 25 1.03 1.29 -5.54
C THR A 25 -0.20 0.66 -6.19
N SER A 26 -0.71 1.25 -7.27
CA SER A 26 -1.82 0.71 -8.03
C SER A 26 -1.54 -0.68 -8.59
N LYS A 27 -0.30 -0.98 -8.96
CA LYS A 27 0.10 -2.33 -9.40
C LYS A 27 -0.07 -3.34 -8.26
N TRP A 28 0.45 -3.05 -7.07
CA TRP A 28 0.35 -3.96 -5.93
C TRP A 28 -1.08 -4.13 -5.42
N LEU A 29 -1.90 -3.07 -5.46
CA LEU A 29 -3.33 -3.17 -5.13
C LEU A 29 -4.09 -4.13 -6.07
N ARG A 30 -3.77 -4.17 -7.36
CA ARG A 30 -4.35 -5.17 -8.27
C ARG A 30 -3.94 -6.60 -7.91
N VAL A 31 -2.74 -6.79 -7.37
CA VAL A 31 -2.28 -8.10 -6.90
C VAL A 31 -3.01 -8.51 -5.62
N VAL A 32 -3.27 -7.55 -4.73
CA VAL A 32 -4.14 -7.72 -3.55
C VAL A 32 -5.57 -8.09 -3.97
N ASP A 33 -6.14 -7.41 -4.95
CA ASP A 33 -7.48 -7.74 -5.47
C ASP A 33 -7.53 -9.15 -6.06
N ARG A 34 -6.45 -9.61 -6.72
CA ARG A 34 -6.34 -10.99 -7.21
C ARG A 34 -6.34 -11.98 -6.06
N PHE A 35 -5.52 -11.72 -5.03
CA PHE A 35 -5.49 -12.55 -3.82
C PHE A 35 -6.87 -12.64 -3.18
N ASN A 36 -7.56 -11.50 -3.01
CA ASN A 36 -8.90 -11.48 -2.43
C ASN A 36 -9.89 -12.36 -3.21
N LYS A 37 -9.86 -12.31 -4.55
CA LYS A 37 -10.71 -13.16 -5.39
C LYS A 37 -10.40 -14.65 -5.21
N GLU A 38 -9.12 -15.03 -5.19
CA GLU A 38 -8.72 -16.43 -5.01
C GLU A 38 -9.04 -16.96 -3.59
N ALA A 39 -8.95 -16.09 -2.58
CA ALA A 39 -9.26 -16.41 -1.19
C ALA A 39 -10.76 -16.25 -0.85
N ASN A 40 -11.62 -15.92 -1.82
CA ASN A 40 -13.04 -15.60 -1.62
C ASN A 40 -13.30 -14.52 -0.54
N MET A 41 -12.39 -13.55 -0.44
CA MET A 41 -12.48 -12.42 0.47
C MET A 41 -13.22 -11.26 -0.19
N THR A 42 -14.18 -10.68 0.53
CA THR A 42 -14.95 -9.51 0.09
C THR A 42 -14.43 -8.19 0.66
N LYS A 43 -13.69 -8.25 1.78
CA LYS A 43 -13.13 -7.09 2.50
C LYS A 43 -11.93 -6.53 1.74
N LYS A 44 -11.92 -5.22 1.46
CA LYS A 44 -10.76 -4.53 0.86
C LYS A 44 -9.67 -4.30 1.92
N ILE A 45 -8.42 -4.18 1.47
CA ILE A 45 -7.26 -4.01 2.37
C ILE A 45 -7.35 -2.75 3.26
N ASN A 46 -8.05 -1.71 2.83
CA ASN A 46 -8.21 -0.48 3.62
C ASN A 46 -9.41 -0.50 4.58
N GLN A 47 -10.19 -1.59 4.58
CA GLN A 47 -11.39 -1.73 5.40
C GLN A 47 -11.16 -2.52 6.69
N TYR A 48 -9.93 -2.99 6.96
CA TYR A 48 -9.59 -3.68 8.20
C TYR A 48 -9.62 -2.70 9.38
N ASP A 49 -10.41 -3.04 10.41
CA ASP A 49 -10.74 -2.14 11.52
C ASP A 49 -9.71 -2.22 12.65
N THR A 50 -8.90 -3.28 12.67
CA THR A 50 -7.86 -3.49 13.68
C THR A 50 -6.52 -3.82 13.03
N CYS A 51 -5.43 -3.43 13.71
CA CYS A 51 -4.08 -3.77 13.27
C CYS A 51 -3.87 -5.28 13.18
N ASN A 52 -4.43 -6.06 14.11
CA ASN A 52 -4.28 -7.51 14.14
C ASN A 52 -4.93 -8.18 12.91
N GLU A 53 -6.15 -7.76 12.52
CA GLU A 53 -6.80 -8.28 11.32
C GLU A 53 -6.02 -7.93 10.05
N LEU A 54 -5.51 -6.69 9.99
CA LEU A 54 -4.72 -6.22 8.85
C LEU A 54 -3.38 -6.97 8.77
N GLU A 55 -2.73 -7.24 9.89
CA GLU A 55 -1.47 -7.98 9.96
C GLU A 55 -1.67 -9.43 9.52
N ASP A 56 -2.69 -10.12 10.03
CA ASP A 56 -3.04 -11.48 9.60
C ASP A 56 -3.32 -11.55 8.09
N PHE A 57 -4.06 -10.56 7.56
CA PHE A 57 -4.27 -10.43 6.13
C PHE A 57 -2.96 -10.27 5.34
N LEU A 58 -2.09 -9.35 5.78
CA LEU A 58 -0.82 -9.08 5.13
C LEU A 58 0.12 -10.29 5.16
N CYS A 59 0.17 -11.03 6.28
CA CYS A 59 0.92 -12.27 6.38
C CYS A 59 0.44 -13.30 5.34
N LYS A 60 -0.88 -13.55 5.28
CA LYS A 60 -1.46 -14.48 4.29
C LYS A 60 -1.16 -14.04 2.85
N PHE A 61 -1.32 -12.76 2.57
CA PHE A 61 -1.05 -12.20 1.25
C PHE A 61 0.43 -12.36 0.83
N ILE A 62 1.37 -12.02 1.71
CA ILE A 62 2.81 -12.11 1.41
C ILE A 62 3.24 -13.57 1.23
N THR A 63 2.73 -14.51 2.04
CA THR A 63 3.02 -15.94 1.88
C THR A 63 2.43 -16.53 0.61
N TRP A 64 1.26 -16.07 0.17
CA TRP A 64 0.67 -16.48 -1.11
C TRP A 64 1.40 -15.87 -2.32
N LEU A 65 2.11 -14.75 -2.14
CA LEU A 65 2.67 -13.96 -3.23
C LEU A 65 3.74 -14.74 -4.02
N LYS A 66 3.37 -15.21 -5.21
CA LYS A 66 4.26 -15.87 -6.17
C LYS A 66 4.20 -15.20 -7.54
N LYS A 67 5.28 -15.32 -8.31
CA LYS A 67 5.30 -14.94 -9.73
C LYS A 67 4.36 -15.86 -10.52
N LEU A 68 4.00 -15.44 -11.74
CA LEU A 68 3.15 -16.24 -12.64
C LEU A 68 3.78 -17.59 -13.01
N ASN A 69 5.11 -17.69 -13.01
CA ASN A 69 5.85 -18.93 -13.23
C ASN A 69 5.99 -19.80 -11.96
N GLY A 70 5.32 -19.43 -10.86
CA GLY A 70 5.35 -20.17 -9.59
C GLY A 70 6.57 -19.88 -8.69
N GLU A 71 7.56 -19.14 -9.18
CA GLU A 71 8.74 -18.77 -8.39
C GLU A 71 8.45 -17.69 -7.35
N GLU A 72 9.29 -17.66 -6.32
CA GLU A 72 9.28 -16.60 -5.32
C GLU A 72 9.77 -15.27 -5.89
N TYR A 73 9.20 -14.18 -5.38
CA TYR A 73 9.72 -12.84 -5.64
C TYR A 73 11.05 -12.64 -4.93
N LYS A 74 11.92 -11.82 -5.52
CA LYS A 74 13.14 -11.36 -4.84
C LYS A 74 12.76 -10.49 -3.63
N ALA A 75 13.61 -10.50 -2.60
CA ALA A 75 13.39 -9.74 -1.37
C ALA A 75 13.09 -8.25 -1.63
N GLU A 76 13.76 -7.63 -2.59
CA GLU A 76 13.55 -6.22 -2.96
C GLU A 76 12.17 -5.98 -3.58
N SER A 77 11.62 -6.97 -4.27
CA SER A 77 10.26 -6.86 -4.81
C SER A 77 9.21 -6.96 -3.71
N ILE A 78 9.44 -7.84 -2.72
CA ILE A 78 8.59 -7.96 -1.53
C ILE A 78 8.66 -6.66 -0.71
N TYR A 79 9.85 -6.11 -0.51
CA TYR A 79 10.04 -4.82 0.16
C TYR A 79 9.30 -3.68 -0.56
N ASN A 80 9.41 -3.61 -1.89
CA ASN A 80 8.68 -2.62 -2.69
C ASN A 80 7.15 -2.79 -2.60
N CYS A 81 6.67 -4.03 -2.51
CA CYS A 81 5.26 -4.32 -2.24
C CYS A 81 4.84 -3.75 -0.89
N TYR A 82 5.54 -4.13 0.18
CA TYR A 82 5.28 -3.64 1.53
C TYR A 82 5.28 -2.11 1.61
N ALA A 83 6.32 -1.45 1.10
CA ALA A 83 6.41 0.01 1.11
C ALA A 83 5.28 0.70 0.33
N SER A 84 4.79 0.05 -0.73
CA SER A 84 3.66 0.57 -1.51
C SER A 84 2.34 0.42 -0.77
N LEU A 85 2.09 -0.73 -0.15
CA LEU A 85 0.89 -0.97 0.65
C LEU A 85 0.87 -0.09 1.91
N ALA A 86 2.00 0.06 2.60
CA ALA A 86 2.13 0.92 3.77
C ALA A 86 1.79 2.38 3.43
N ARG A 87 2.27 2.89 2.29
CA ARG A 87 1.91 4.24 1.82
C ARG A 87 0.41 4.37 1.56
N TYR A 88 -0.17 3.42 0.84
CA TYR A 88 -1.60 3.41 0.56
C TYR A 88 -2.44 3.39 1.84
N LEU A 89 -2.10 2.49 2.78
CA LEU A 89 -2.81 2.35 4.04
C LEU A 89 -2.65 3.59 4.93
N LYS A 90 -1.53 4.29 4.89
CA LYS A 90 -1.36 5.56 5.61
C LYS A 90 -2.38 6.62 5.17
N GLU A 91 -2.75 6.63 3.90
CA GLU A 91 -3.66 7.63 3.31
C GLU A 91 -5.13 7.17 3.37
N GLU A 92 -5.37 5.88 3.16
CA GLU A 92 -6.71 5.36 2.84
C GLU A 92 -7.27 4.39 3.88
N SER A 93 -6.47 3.96 4.87
CA SER A 93 -6.93 3.03 5.91
C SER A 93 -7.92 3.71 6.86
N VAL A 94 -8.95 2.96 7.26
CA VAL A 94 -9.82 3.33 8.38
C VAL A 94 -9.04 3.42 9.70
N ILE A 95 -7.94 2.67 9.80
CA ILE A 95 -6.93 2.80 10.86
C ILE A 95 -6.11 4.05 10.55
N LYS A 96 -6.60 5.21 10.99
CA LYS A 96 -5.87 6.48 10.89
C LYS A 96 -4.52 6.36 11.60
N PRO A 97 -3.47 7.07 11.14
CA PRO A 97 -2.13 6.86 11.67
C PRO A 97 -2.05 7.15 13.17
N CYS A 98 -1.70 6.13 13.94
CA CYS A 98 -0.70 6.31 14.98
C CYS A 98 0.58 6.78 14.26
N LYS A 99 1.18 7.88 14.73
CA LYS A 99 2.33 8.54 14.07
C LYS A 99 3.42 7.51 13.74
N ILE A 100 3.72 7.32 12.45
CA ILE A 100 4.97 6.69 12.00
C ILE A 100 6.05 7.76 12.05
#